data_AF-A0AAP0RS18-F1
#
_entry.id   AF-A0AAP0RS18-F1
#
_cell.length_a   1.000
_cell.length_b   1.000
_cell.length_c   1.000
_cell.angle_alpha   90.00
_cell.angle_beta   90.00
_cell.angle_gamma   90.00
#
_symmetry.space_group_name_H-M   'P 1'
#
loop_
_entity.id
_entity.type
_entity.pdbx_description
1 polymer ?
#
loop_
_entity_poly.entity_id
_entity_poly.type
_entity_poly.pdbx_seq_one_letter_code
_entity_poly.pdbx_strand_id
1 'polypeptide(L)'
;MLSTFPVGFRFYPSDRELVFHYLYHKIIGNPLPCEHVVTVCNLYGKREPWQIFEGPTEKVRYFFTKLKKKSNNGSKIDRTVGLGTWKGQDVGDLVLDEQGSCIGRRKMLVYEKKGSTMDHD
;
A
#
# COMPACT_ATOMS: atom_id res chain seq x y z
N MET A 1 -9.03 -22.56 -6.32
CA MET A 1 -10.02 -22.31 -7.38
C MET A 1 -9.81 -20.90 -7.90
N LEU A 2 -9.64 -20.72 -9.21
CA LEU A 2 -9.57 -19.39 -9.82
C LEU A 2 -10.99 -18.81 -9.83
N SER A 3 -11.22 -17.73 -9.10
CA SER A 3 -12.48 -16.99 -9.14
C SER A 3 -12.63 -16.35 -10.53
N THR A 4 -13.52 -16.91 -11.36
CA THR A 4 -13.84 -16.35 -12.68
C THR A 4 -14.82 -15.19 -12.50
N PHE A 5 -14.29 -13.98 -12.42
CA PHE A 5 -15.13 -12.78 -12.44
C PHE A 5 -15.59 -12.46 -13.87
N PRO A 6 -16.80 -11.90 -14.05
CA PRO A 6 -17.24 -11.40 -15.35
C PRO A 6 -16.26 -10.36 -15.91
N VAL A 7 -16.18 -10.28 -17.24
CA VAL A 7 -15.38 -9.25 -17.92
C VAL A 7 -15.83 -7.86 -17.46
N GLY A 8 -14.87 -7.02 -17.08
CA GLY A 8 -15.13 -5.67 -16.60
C GLY A 8 -15.27 -5.55 -15.07
N PHE A 9 -15.35 -6.66 -14.33
CA PHE A 9 -15.25 -6.62 -12.87
C PHE A 9 -13.84 -6.15 -12.47
N ARG A 10 -13.77 -5.22 -11.52
CA ARG A 10 -12.52 -4.65 -11.03
C ARG A 10 -12.49 -4.70 -9.51
N PHE A 11 -11.31 -4.97 -8.98
CA PHE A 11 -11.07 -4.82 -7.56
C PHE A 11 -11.05 -3.33 -7.21
N TYR A 12 -12.12 -2.87 -6.54
CA TYR A 12 -12.29 -1.47 -6.12
C TYR A 12 -12.82 -1.41 -4.68
N PRO A 13 -12.01 -1.83 -3.70
CA PRO A 13 -12.42 -1.86 -2.30
C PRO A 13 -12.46 -0.45 -1.71
N SER A 14 -13.34 -0.26 -0.73
CA SER A 14 -13.30 0.86 0.22
C SER A 14 -12.11 0.74 1.17
N ASP A 15 -11.75 1.84 1.82
CA ASP A 15 -10.70 1.85 2.84
C ASP A 15 -11.01 0.89 4.00
N ARG A 16 -12.29 0.80 4.38
CA ARG A 16 -12.75 -0.12 5.42
C ARG A 16 -12.54 -1.58 5.01
N GLU A 17 -12.90 -1.95 3.78
CA GLU A 17 -12.68 -3.31 3.29
C GLU A 17 -11.19 -3.66 3.24
N LEU A 18 -10.34 -2.73 2.77
CA LEU A 18 -8.89 -2.91 2.78
C LEU A 18 -8.33 -3.14 4.19
N VAL A 19 -8.79 -2.38 5.18
CA VAL A 19 -8.29 -2.51 6.55
C VAL A 19 -8.82 -3.77 7.21
N PHE A 20 -10.13 -4.00 7.18
CA PHE A 20 -10.76 -5.07 7.96
C PHE A 20 -10.67 -6.43 7.27
N HIS A 21 -11.08 -6.53 6.01
CA HIS A 21 -11.15 -7.81 5.30
C HIS A 21 -9.81 -8.27 4.72
N TYR A 22 -8.88 -7.34 4.48
CA TYR A 22 -7.56 -7.67 3.94
C TYR A 22 -6.45 -7.57 4.98
N LEU A 23 -6.18 -6.37 5.53
CA LEU A 23 -5.04 -6.19 6.43
C LEU A 23 -5.20 -6.92 7.76
N TYR A 24 -6.34 -6.75 8.44
CA TYR A 24 -6.58 -7.41 9.73
C TYR A 24 -6.61 -8.94 9.58
N HIS A 25 -7.34 -9.46 8.59
CA HIS A 25 -7.33 -10.89 8.27
C HIS A 25 -5.93 -11.42 7.99
N LYS A 26 -5.12 -10.68 7.22
CA LYS A 26 -3.72 -11.06 6.95
C LYS A 26 -2.87 -11.15 8.22
N ILE A 27 -3.12 -10.28 9.20
CA ILE A 27 -2.40 -10.25 10.48
C ILE A 27 -2.77 -11.45 11.36
N ILE A 28 -4.08 -11.78 11.45
CA ILE A 28 -4.57 -12.87 12.31
C ILE A 28 -4.53 -14.24 11.64
N GLY A 29 -4.14 -14.32 10.35
CA GLY A 29 -4.05 -15.57 9.61
C GLY A 29 -5.38 -16.09 9.06
N ASN A 30 -6.39 -15.23 8.95
CA ASN A 30 -7.67 -15.59 8.35
C ASN A 30 -7.58 -15.62 6.81
N PRO A 31 -8.43 -16.44 6.14
CA PRO A 31 -8.56 -16.42 4.69
C PRO A 31 -8.93 -15.02 4.15
N LEU A 32 -8.33 -14.67 3.00
CA LEU A 32 -8.62 -13.42 2.30
C LEU A 32 -9.76 -13.63 1.28
N PRO A 33 -10.70 -12.68 1.13
CA PRO A 33 -11.82 -12.82 0.18
C PRO A 33 -11.37 -13.07 -1.28
N CYS A 34 -10.25 -12.46 -1.69
CA CYS A 34 -9.63 -12.64 -3.00
C CYS A 34 -8.10 -12.67 -2.85
N GLU A 35 -7.52 -13.81 -2.48
CA GLU A 35 -6.11 -13.90 -2.08
C GLU A 35 -5.10 -13.40 -3.14
N HIS A 36 -5.45 -13.47 -4.43
CA HIS A 36 -4.56 -13.11 -5.54
C HIS A 36 -4.48 -11.60 -5.84
N VAL A 37 -5.41 -10.77 -5.32
CA VAL A 37 -5.48 -9.33 -5.67
C VAL A 37 -4.54 -8.46 -4.83
N VAL A 38 -4.13 -8.93 -3.64
CA VAL A 38 -3.17 -8.24 -2.77
C VAL A 38 -1.96 -9.12 -2.54
N THR A 39 -0.81 -8.72 -3.07
CA THR A 39 0.41 -9.54 -3.02
C THR A 39 1.38 -9.06 -1.95
N VAL A 40 2.25 -9.95 -1.45
CA VAL A 40 3.30 -9.54 -0.50
C VAL A 40 4.47 -8.96 -1.29
N CYS A 41 4.85 -7.73 -0.98
CA CYS A 41 5.99 -7.04 -1.60
C CYS A 41 6.71 -6.18 -0.57
N ASN A 42 8.05 -6.22 -0.56
CA ASN A 42 8.83 -5.27 0.22
C ASN A 42 8.92 -3.92 -0.50
N LEU A 43 7.95 -3.04 -0.24
CA LEU A 43 7.90 -1.68 -0.83
C LEU A 43 9.02 -0.78 -0.32
N TYR A 44 9.58 -1.07 0.86
CA TYR A 44 10.69 -0.33 1.46
C TYR A 44 12.06 -1.00 1.23
N GLY A 45 12.13 -1.85 0.20
CA GLY A 45 13.31 -2.60 -0.19
C GLY A 45 14.26 -1.84 -1.11
N LYS A 46 15.09 -2.59 -1.84
CA LYS A 46 16.08 -2.04 -2.78
C LYS A 46 15.52 -1.77 -4.18
N ARG A 47 14.40 -2.39 -4.53
CA ARG A 47 13.76 -2.23 -5.85
C ARG A 47 13.09 -0.86 -5.93
N GLU A 48 13.28 -0.20 -7.05
CA GLU A 48 12.65 1.09 -7.34
C GLU A 48 11.14 0.90 -7.56
N PRO A 49 10.31 1.94 -7.31
CA PRO A 49 8.87 1.82 -7.46
C PRO A 49 8.45 1.33 -8.84
N TRP A 50 9.03 1.85 -9.93
CA TRP A 50 8.66 1.41 -11.29
C TRP A 50 8.92 -0.09 -11.49
N GLN A 51 9.98 -0.66 -10.92
CA GLN A 51 10.25 -2.11 -10.97
C GLN A 51 9.23 -2.95 -10.18
N ILE A 52 8.47 -2.33 -9.26
CA ILE A 52 7.44 -2.99 -8.45
C ILE A 52 6.05 -2.83 -9.11
N PHE A 53 5.79 -1.64 -9.65
CA PHE A 53 4.51 -1.27 -10.25
C PHE A 53 4.43 -1.59 -11.76
N GLU A 54 5.53 -2.00 -12.39
CA GLU A 54 5.57 -2.44 -13.80
C GLU A 54 4.65 -3.64 -14.07
N GLY A 55 3.88 -3.58 -15.15
CA GLY A 55 3.14 -4.70 -15.73
C GLY A 55 1.88 -4.28 -16.49
N PRO A 56 1.24 -5.23 -17.18
CA PRO A 56 0.64 -4.94 -18.48
C PRO A 56 -0.75 -4.29 -18.46
N THR A 57 -1.49 -4.27 -17.34
CA THR A 57 -2.96 -4.10 -17.44
C THR A 57 -3.66 -3.30 -16.33
N GLU A 58 -3.11 -3.16 -15.12
CA GLU A 58 -3.81 -2.52 -14.00
C GLU A 58 -3.18 -1.20 -13.57
N LYS A 59 -4.01 -0.14 -13.50
CA LYS A 59 -3.59 1.21 -13.06
C LYS A 59 -3.27 1.28 -11.56
N VAL A 60 -3.82 0.37 -10.77
CA VAL A 60 -3.70 0.36 -9.30
C VAL A 60 -3.30 -1.04 -8.87
N ARG A 61 -2.41 -1.13 -7.87
CA ARG A 61 -1.96 -2.39 -7.29
C ARG A 61 -1.99 -2.31 -5.78
N TYR A 62 -2.26 -3.46 -5.17
CA TYR A 62 -2.36 -3.59 -3.73
C TYR A 62 -1.28 -4.53 -3.21
N PHE A 63 -0.56 -4.08 -2.17
CA PHE A 63 0.53 -4.84 -1.58
C PHE A 63 0.43 -4.88 -0.06
N PHE A 64 0.73 -6.03 0.51
CA PHE A 64 1.15 -6.11 1.90
C PHE A 64 2.65 -5.86 1.98
N THR A 65 3.06 -4.86 2.77
CA THR A 65 4.47 -4.59 3.07
C THR A 65 4.68 -4.51 4.57
N LYS A 66 5.79 -5.06 5.06
CA LYS A 66 6.25 -4.74 6.40
C LYS A 66 6.79 -3.31 6.40
N LEU A 67 6.43 -2.53 7.42
CA LEU A 67 6.99 -1.19 7.59
C LEU A 67 8.44 -1.28 8.08
N LYS A 68 9.34 -0.55 7.44
CA LYS A 68 10.75 -0.47 7.84
C LYS A 68 10.90 0.61 8.92
N LYS A 69 11.24 0.24 10.16
CA LYS A 69 11.52 1.23 11.21
C LYS A 69 12.86 1.94 10.94
N LYS A 70 12.94 3.24 11.20
CA LYS A 70 14.18 4.02 11.09
C LYS A 70 15.20 3.68 12.19
N SER A 71 14.71 3.23 13.34
CA SER A 71 15.50 2.73 14.46
C SER A 71 14.75 1.63 15.20
N ASN A 72 15.45 0.75 15.90
CA ASN A 72 14.85 -0.44 16.55
C ASN A 72 13.68 -0.08 17.49
N ASN A 73 13.82 1.00 18.24
CA ASN A 73 12.82 1.45 19.23
C ASN A 73 11.95 2.62 18.73
N GLY A 74 12.16 3.09 17.49
CA GLY A 74 11.44 4.24 16.94
C GLY A 74 10.10 3.87 16.32
N SER A 75 9.14 4.81 16.37
CA SER A 75 7.89 4.75 15.61
C SER A 75 8.01 5.28 14.19
N LYS A 76 9.10 6.02 13.90
CA LYS A 76 9.34 6.61 12.58
C LYS A 76 9.68 5.51 11.56
N ILE A 77 8.95 5.52 10.46
CA ILE A 77 9.16 4.61 9.32
C ILE A 77 10.23 5.21 8.41
N ASP A 78 11.25 4.43 8.07
CA ASP A 78 12.18 4.74 7.00
C ASP A 78 11.49 4.49 5.66
N ARG A 79 11.35 5.57 4.91
CA ARG A 79 10.65 5.61 3.62
C ARG A 79 11.60 5.76 2.44
N THR A 80 12.90 5.60 2.67
CA THR A 80 13.93 5.59 1.62
C THR A 80 13.83 4.30 0.82
N VAL A 81 13.75 4.41 -0.51
CA VAL A 81 13.61 3.28 -1.43
C VAL A 81 14.45 3.56 -2.66
N GLY A 82 15.37 2.64 -2.98
CA GLY A 82 16.33 2.84 -4.07
C GLY A 82 17.06 4.19 -3.95
N LEU A 83 16.93 5.02 -4.99
CA LEU A 83 17.52 6.35 -5.09
C LEU A 83 16.59 7.48 -4.60
N GLY A 84 15.40 7.15 -4.07
CA GLY A 84 14.40 8.13 -3.69
C GLY A 84 13.81 7.93 -2.29
N THR A 85 12.71 8.62 -2.03
CA THR A 85 11.96 8.49 -0.77
C THR A 85 10.47 8.70 -1.02
N TRP A 86 9.64 7.97 -0.26
CA TRP A 86 8.21 8.26 -0.18
C TRP A 86 7.96 9.41 0.80
N LYS A 87 7.44 10.54 0.31
CA LYS A 87 7.06 11.70 1.12
C LYS A 87 5.55 11.71 1.35
N GLY A 88 5.15 11.90 2.61
CA GLY A 88 3.73 12.01 2.96
C GLY A 88 3.15 13.33 2.46
N GLN A 89 1.97 13.25 1.87
CA GLN A 89 1.24 14.42 1.34
C GLN A 89 0.15 14.90 2.32
N ASP A 90 -0.25 14.04 3.25
CA ASP A 90 -1.29 14.31 4.23
C ASP A 90 -0.88 13.87 5.65
N VAL A 91 -1.68 14.31 6.62
CA VAL A 91 -1.61 13.83 8.01
C VAL A 91 -2.22 12.42 8.16
N GLY A 92 -3.06 12.03 7.20
CA GLY A 92 -3.71 10.74 7.06
C GLY A 92 -5.12 10.70 7.64
N ASP A 93 -6.04 10.11 6.90
CA ASP A 93 -7.45 9.99 7.25
C ASP A 93 -7.71 8.76 8.12
N LEU A 94 -8.58 8.91 9.11
CA LEU A 94 -9.03 7.77 9.92
C LEU A 94 -9.92 6.86 9.07
N VAL A 95 -9.71 5.56 9.20
CA VAL A 95 -10.62 4.54 8.66
C VAL A 95 -11.45 4.03 9.83
N LEU A 96 -12.77 4.21 9.74
CA LEU A 96 -13.72 3.83 10.78
C LEU A 96 -14.45 2.53 10.39
N ASP A 97 -14.88 1.77 11.40
CA ASP A 97 -15.86 0.69 11.22
C ASP A 97 -17.30 1.22 11.18
N GLU A 98 -18.27 0.31 11.07
CA GLU A 98 -19.71 0.63 11.08
C GLU A 98 -20.17 1.30 12.37
N GLN A 99 -19.48 1.05 13.48
CA GLN A 99 -19.79 1.58 14.80
C GLN A 99 -19.06 2.92 15.05
N GLY A 100 -18.29 3.41 14.08
CA GLY A 100 -17.52 4.65 14.18
C GLY A 100 -16.19 4.50 14.93
N SER A 101 -15.75 3.29 15.26
CA SER A 101 -14.46 3.06 15.91
C SER A 101 -13.32 3.08 14.89
N CYS A 102 -12.19 3.69 15.26
CA CYS A 102 -11.02 3.77 14.40
C CYS A 102 -10.33 2.41 14.27
N ILE A 103 -10.33 1.84 13.06
CA ILE A 103 -9.70 0.56 12.75
C ILE A 103 -8.38 0.71 11.96
N GLY A 104 -8.09 1.91 11.44
CA GLY A 104 -6.87 2.14 10.67
C GLY A 104 -6.68 3.60 10.26
N ARG A 105 -5.64 3.84 9.46
CA ARG A 105 -5.35 5.16 8.88
C ARG A 105 -4.88 5.02 7.43
N ARG A 106 -5.49 5.78 6.53
CA ARG A 106 -5.04 5.95 5.14
C ARG A 106 -4.06 7.13 5.07
N LYS A 107 -2.98 6.99 4.31
CA LYS A 107 -2.03 8.08 4.05
C LYS A 107 -1.68 8.12 2.58
N MET A 108 -1.66 9.31 2.00
CA MET A 108 -1.12 9.54 0.67
C MET A 108 0.38 9.81 0.74
N LEU A 109 1.13 9.13 -0.12
CA LEU A 109 2.56 9.33 -0.28
C LEU A 109 2.89 9.47 -1.77
N VAL A 110 3.85 10.34 -2.07
CA VAL A 110 4.44 10.48 -3.40
C VAL A 110 5.90 10.07 -3.32
N TYR A 111 6.35 9.30 -4.31
CA TYR A 111 7.76 8.97 -4.43
C TYR A 111 8.50 10.11 -5.13
N GLU A 112 9.62 10.52 -4.55
CA GLU A 112 10.53 11.51 -5.12
C GLU A 112 11.92 10.89 -5.27
N LYS A 113 12.45 10.90 -6.49
CA LYS A 113 13.83 10.48 -6.77
C LYS A 113 14.80 11.56 -6.30
N LYS A 114 15.87 11.19 -5.59
CA LYS A 114 16.90 12.19 -5.22
C LYS A 114 17.61 12.68 -6.49
N GLY A 115 17.79 14.00 -6.60
CA GLY A 115 18.54 14.63 -7.69
C GLY A 115 17.70 15.02 -8.92
N SER A 116 16.37 14.88 -8.90
CA SER A 116 15.51 15.59 -9.86
C SER A 116 15.34 17.02 -9.37
N THR A 117 16.21 17.93 -9.80
CA THR A 117 15.88 19.35 -9.87
C THR A 117 14.65 19.47 -10.76
N MET A 118 13.58 20.07 -10.24
CA MET A 118 12.48 20.49 -11.10
C MET A 118 13.01 21.65 -11.93
N ASP A 119 13.32 21.38 -13.19
CA ASP A 119 13.40 22.42 -14.19
C ASP A 119 11.95 22.93 -14.35
N HIS A 120 11.67 24.09 -13.78
CA HIS A 120 10.51 24.89 -14.15
C HIS A 120 10.83 25.50 -15.52
N ASP A 121 10.32 24.87 -16.58
CA ASP A 121 10.03 25.57 -17.83
C ASP A 121 8.78 26.47 -17.67
#